data_AF-A0A5M8FKF2-F1
#
_entry.id   AF-A0A5M8FKF2-F1
#
_cell.length_a   1.000
_cell.length_b   1.000
_cell.length_c   1.000
_cell.angle_alpha   90.00
_cell.angle_beta   90.00
_cell.angle_gamma   90.00
#
_symmetry.space_group_name_H-M   'P 1'
#
loop_
_entity.id
_entity.type
_entity.pdbx_description
1 polymer ?
#
loop_
_entity_poly.entity_id
_entity_poly.type
_entity_poly.pdbx_seq_one_letter_code
_entity_poly.pdbx_strand_id
1 'polypeptide(L)'
;MSESVWPALVWPGRRREWSGMGVAMGGLGVRLRVGEKIGLGFGLVGAIFLGVLWFYHVSHDEIIADYRDLNQTYGARQVAAFAIESRLTAMRAAADRFSLTREETFAQEALRQADALRQQTEQLARVDQASRQTAEQIRALTDGFALRLEDMLEAWRIRGLDEASGLQGAFREAAHILEEQAGQYGSQHASQQGAEQLQLTLLQLRRREKDYLLRADTRYVDMVDGIAADFRQQLRGLDLAAPARERLEALLTGYLDDFHALVEQDRRIARLSAEMSQAATRITPVVEVNLVQASGAMARRSAEIAEGAAAQARWSLGVAVAAALFGALLAVLITIGIVRPVRAMAGLLDRLTRESPRERVPADPDGRDEINAMAMALNTLADHRARLVDWWRSSMQEATAARELGQAQTGDERVAAAQAMHAAAHERLRQLDAVREQLLADAQRIEQIAAQLNGDDADRQHAARLRDAAGDLRRLLGVVAGDVSPA
;
A
#
# COMPACT_ATOMS: atom_id res chain seq x y z
N MET A 1 50.72 -48.28 17.93
CA MET A 1 52.00 -47.76 18.46
C MET A 1 52.46 -46.62 17.56
N SER A 2 53.01 -45.56 18.17
CA SER A 2 53.35 -44.22 17.62
C SER A 2 52.10 -43.38 17.31
N GLU A 3 51.69 -42.37 18.10
CA GLU A 3 52.38 -41.24 18.74
C GLU A 3 53.19 -40.36 17.77
N SER A 4 52.61 -39.21 17.41
CA SER A 4 53.26 -37.97 16.94
C SER A 4 52.30 -36.81 17.28
N VAL A 5 52.40 -36.19 18.46
CA VAL A 5 53.29 -35.08 18.84
C VAL A 5 53.16 -33.86 17.92
N TRP A 6 52.27 -32.94 18.29
CA TRP A 6 52.29 -31.53 17.88
C TRP A 6 52.84 -30.68 19.04
N PRO A 7 53.63 -29.61 18.78
CA PRO A 7 54.31 -28.85 19.82
C PRO A 7 53.37 -27.88 20.56
N ALA A 8 53.63 -27.74 21.85
CA ALA A 8 52.95 -26.83 22.76
C ALA A 8 53.16 -25.36 22.36
N LEU A 9 52.07 -24.66 22.05
CA LEU A 9 52.03 -23.20 21.96
C LEU A 9 51.74 -22.65 23.35
N VAL A 10 52.79 -22.17 24.03
CA VAL A 10 52.72 -21.50 25.33
C VAL A 10 52.07 -20.13 25.14
N TRP A 11 50.87 -19.94 25.70
CA TRP A 11 50.22 -18.63 25.79
C TRP A 11 50.64 -17.95 27.08
N PRO A 12 51.30 -16.77 27.05
CA PRO A 12 51.65 -16.06 28.26
C PRO A 12 50.40 -15.43 28.88
N GLY A 13 50.25 -15.64 30.18
CA GLY A 13 49.12 -15.16 30.96
C GLY A 13 48.89 -13.66 30.85
N ARG A 14 47.63 -13.30 30.60
CA ARG A 14 47.01 -12.10 31.17
C ARG A 14 45.49 -12.29 31.13
N ARG A 15 44.92 -12.72 32.27
CA ARG A 15 43.51 -12.49 32.59
C ARG A 15 43.31 -10.98 32.60
N ARG A 16 42.82 -10.40 31.50
CA ARG A 16 42.24 -9.06 31.52
C ARG A 16 40.84 -9.21 32.13
N GLU A 17 40.72 -8.68 33.32
CA GLU A 17 39.48 -8.53 34.07
C GLU A 17 38.44 -7.80 33.20
N TRP A 18 37.36 -8.49 32.86
CA TRP A 18 36.12 -7.84 32.43
C TRP A 18 35.34 -7.46 33.69
N SER A 19 35.81 -6.44 34.40
CA SER A 19 35.17 -5.89 35.61
C SER A 19 34.69 -4.43 35.42
N GLY A 20 34.48 -4.00 34.16
CA GLY A 20 34.21 -2.59 33.84
C GLY A 20 32.80 -2.24 33.33
N MET A 21 32.02 -3.17 32.75
CA MET A 21 30.74 -2.82 32.10
C MET A 21 29.48 -3.16 32.92
N GLY A 22 29.60 -3.92 34.02
CA GLY A 22 28.46 -4.23 34.90
C GLY A 22 28.05 -3.10 35.85
N VAL A 23 28.93 -2.10 36.07
CA VAL A 23 28.73 -1.08 37.12
C VAL A 23 27.97 0.16 36.61
N ALA A 24 28.05 0.48 35.31
CA ALA A 24 27.42 1.70 34.78
C ALA A 24 25.89 1.59 34.58
N MET A 25 25.34 0.38 34.41
CA MET A 25 23.89 0.16 34.28
C MET A 25 23.18 -0.15 35.61
N GLY A 26 23.92 -0.51 36.67
CA GLY A 26 23.33 -0.82 37.97
C GLY A 26 22.76 0.40 38.72
N GLY A 27 23.34 1.59 38.51
CA GLY A 27 22.99 2.78 39.30
C GLY A 27 21.61 3.39 39.01
N LEU A 28 21.08 3.23 37.79
CA LEU A 28 19.75 3.74 37.43
C LEU A 28 18.61 2.88 38.00
N GLY A 29 18.87 1.59 38.24
CA GLY A 29 17.89 0.65 38.76
C GLY A 29 17.63 0.77 40.27
N VAL A 30 18.57 1.28 41.06
CA VAL A 30 18.48 1.21 42.54
C VAL A 30 17.57 2.28 43.16
N ARG A 31 17.19 3.32 42.40
CA ARG A 31 16.45 4.49 42.91
C ARG A 31 14.94 4.48 42.68
N LEU A 32 14.43 3.63 41.80
CA LEU A 32 13.00 3.57 41.45
C LEU A 32 12.28 2.46 42.21
N ARG A 33 11.00 2.67 42.50
CA ARG A 33 10.12 1.62 43.08
C ARG A 33 9.85 0.52 42.06
N VAL A 34 9.55 -0.69 42.52
CA VAL A 34 9.24 -1.84 41.65
C VAL A 34 8.06 -1.52 40.71
N GLY A 35 7.02 -0.87 41.23
CA GLY A 35 5.87 -0.45 40.45
C GLY A 35 6.23 0.57 39.35
N GLU A 36 7.15 1.49 39.61
CA GLU A 36 7.63 2.48 38.63
C GLU A 36 8.48 1.82 37.53
N LYS A 37 9.34 0.87 37.89
CA LYS A 37 10.15 0.10 36.92
C LYS A 37 9.27 -0.70 35.96
N ILE A 38 8.27 -1.40 36.50
CA ILE A 38 7.32 -2.20 35.71
C ILE A 38 6.42 -1.27 34.88
N GLY A 39 5.87 -0.22 35.49
CA GLY A 39 4.99 0.73 34.82
C GLY A 39 5.66 1.47 33.65
N LEU A 40 6.88 1.98 33.84
CA LEU A 40 7.65 2.63 32.78
C LEU A 40 8.04 1.65 31.68
N GLY A 41 8.44 0.43 32.05
CA GLY A 41 8.82 -0.61 31.09
C GLY A 41 7.66 -1.03 30.19
N PHE A 42 6.55 -1.48 30.80
CA PHE A 42 5.37 -1.89 30.05
C PHE A 42 4.69 -0.73 29.32
N GLY A 43 4.66 0.46 29.93
CA GLY A 43 4.11 1.67 29.30
C GLY A 43 4.88 2.08 28.04
N LEU A 44 6.22 2.07 28.10
CA LEU A 44 7.06 2.40 26.94
C LEU A 44 6.93 1.35 25.83
N VAL A 45 6.93 0.05 26.18
CA VAL A 45 6.71 -1.03 25.20
C VAL A 45 5.34 -0.89 24.54
N GLY A 46 4.28 -0.63 25.32
CA GLY A 46 2.93 -0.42 24.81
C GLY A 46 2.84 0.80 23.87
N ALA A 47 3.45 1.93 24.25
CA ALA A 47 3.49 3.13 23.42
C ALA A 47 4.25 2.90 22.10
N ILE A 48 5.39 2.21 22.14
CA ILE A 48 6.15 1.82 20.94
C ILE A 48 5.25 0.96 20.06
N PHE A 49 4.64 -0.09 20.61
CA PHE A 49 3.79 -1.02 19.86
C PHE A 49 2.61 -0.33 19.19
N LEU A 50 1.93 0.57 19.91
CA LEU A 50 0.85 1.40 19.35
C LEU A 50 1.37 2.33 18.25
N GLY A 51 2.56 2.92 18.41
CA GLY A 51 3.20 3.73 17.37
C GLY A 51 3.52 2.92 16.11
N VAL A 52 4.01 1.69 16.25
CA VAL A 52 4.25 0.78 15.10
C VAL A 52 2.95 0.44 14.39
N LEU A 53 1.91 0.08 15.14
CA LEU A 53 0.60 -0.25 14.58
C LEU A 53 -0.04 0.94 13.87
N TRP A 54 0.05 2.13 14.47
CA TRP A 54 -0.45 3.36 13.87
C TRP A 54 0.28 3.67 12.55
N PHE A 55 1.62 3.64 12.58
CA PHE A 55 2.44 3.87 11.39
C PHE A 55 2.15 2.84 10.29
N TYR A 56 1.99 1.57 10.66
CA TYR A 56 1.59 0.52 9.72
C TYR A 56 0.22 0.83 9.09
N HIS A 57 -0.76 1.24 9.89
CA HIS A 57 -2.12 1.46 9.39
C HIS A 57 -2.22 2.66 8.44
N VAL A 58 -1.63 3.81 8.81
CA VAL A 58 -1.65 5.03 7.99
C VAL A 58 -1.00 4.80 6.62
N SER A 59 0.16 4.14 6.57
CA SER A 59 0.86 3.90 5.30
C SER A 59 0.20 2.84 4.42
N HIS A 60 -0.56 1.90 5.00
CA HIS A 60 -1.21 0.85 4.22
C HIS A 60 -2.46 1.37 3.47
N ASP A 61 -3.17 2.33 4.06
CA ASP A 61 -4.35 2.94 3.45
C ASP A 61 -3.98 3.83 2.25
N GLU A 62 -2.86 4.55 2.32
CA GLU A 62 -2.34 5.36 1.20
C GLU A 62 -1.99 4.48 -0.01
N ILE A 63 -1.26 3.38 0.19
CA ILE A 63 -0.89 2.45 -0.89
C ILE A 63 -2.12 1.84 -1.57
N ILE A 64 -3.12 1.45 -0.78
CA ILE A 64 -4.37 0.88 -1.32
C ILE A 64 -5.17 1.94 -2.08
N ALA A 65 -5.22 3.18 -1.59
CA ALA A 65 -5.89 4.28 -2.25
C ALA A 65 -5.25 4.59 -3.62
N ASP A 66 -3.92 4.69 -3.67
CA ASP A 66 -3.17 4.93 -4.91
C ASP A 66 -3.38 3.81 -5.94
N TYR A 67 -3.34 2.55 -5.49
CA TYR A 67 -3.58 1.41 -6.38
C TYR A 67 -5.03 1.38 -6.90
N ARG A 68 -6.00 1.79 -6.07
CA ARG A 68 -7.41 1.85 -6.45
C ARG A 68 -7.67 2.96 -7.47
N ASP A 69 -7.16 4.16 -7.25
CA ASP A 69 -7.29 5.30 -8.17
C ASP A 69 -6.68 4.99 -9.54
N LEU A 70 -5.48 4.38 -9.52
CA LEU A 70 -4.78 3.99 -10.74
C LEU A 70 -5.54 2.93 -11.53
N ASN A 71 -6.03 1.88 -10.85
CA ASN A 71 -6.85 0.84 -11.50
C ASN A 71 -8.18 1.39 -12.02
N GLN A 72 -8.81 2.35 -11.32
CA GLN A 72 -10.04 2.99 -11.78
C GLN A 72 -9.80 3.78 -13.07
N THR A 73 -8.72 4.56 -13.13
CA THR A 73 -8.36 5.35 -14.32
C THR A 73 -8.04 4.46 -15.52
N TYR A 74 -7.19 3.45 -15.34
CA TYR A 74 -6.85 2.49 -16.39
C TYR A 74 -8.08 1.71 -16.87
N GLY A 75 -8.87 1.19 -15.92
CA GLY A 75 -10.11 0.45 -16.22
C GLY A 75 -11.13 1.30 -16.97
N ALA A 76 -11.32 2.57 -16.57
CA ALA A 76 -12.23 3.50 -17.25
C ALA A 76 -11.81 3.76 -18.70
N ARG A 77 -10.51 3.97 -18.96
CA ARG A 77 -9.98 4.14 -20.32
C ARG A 77 -10.15 2.88 -21.17
N GLN A 78 -9.91 1.69 -20.60
CA GLN A 78 -10.07 0.42 -21.31
C GLN A 78 -11.53 0.16 -21.70
N VAL A 79 -12.48 0.39 -20.79
CA VAL A 79 -13.91 0.26 -21.06
C VAL A 79 -14.33 1.26 -22.15
N ALA A 80 -13.88 2.51 -22.05
CA ALA A 80 -14.17 3.54 -23.05
C ALA A 80 -13.60 3.18 -24.43
N ALA A 81 -12.36 2.66 -24.50
CA ALA A 81 -11.74 2.24 -25.75
C ALA A 81 -12.58 1.17 -26.47
N PHE A 82 -12.99 0.12 -25.76
CA PHE A 82 -13.84 -0.93 -26.33
C PHE A 82 -15.20 -0.39 -26.81
N ALA A 83 -15.82 0.49 -26.01
CA ALA A 83 -17.09 1.10 -26.38
C ALA A 83 -16.95 1.98 -27.64
N ILE A 84 -15.88 2.77 -27.73
CA ILE A 84 -15.57 3.60 -28.89
C ILE A 84 -15.33 2.74 -30.13
N GLU A 85 -14.51 1.69 -30.05
CA GLU A 85 -14.24 0.78 -31.18
C GLU A 85 -15.51 0.08 -31.68
N SER A 86 -16.36 -0.37 -30.76
CA SER A 86 -17.64 -1.00 -31.10
C SER A 86 -18.55 -0.02 -31.86
N ARG A 87 -18.69 1.22 -31.38
CA ARG A 87 -19.51 2.26 -32.03
C ARG A 87 -18.93 2.69 -33.36
N LEU A 88 -17.62 2.86 -33.46
CA LEU A 88 -16.91 3.14 -34.70
C LEU A 88 -17.18 2.06 -35.76
N THR A 89 -17.12 0.79 -35.36
CA THR A 89 -17.39 -0.35 -36.26
C THR A 89 -18.83 -0.34 -36.74
N ALA A 90 -19.80 -0.11 -35.85
CA ALA A 90 -21.22 -0.02 -36.21
C ALA A 90 -21.50 1.16 -37.15
N MET A 91 -20.90 2.33 -36.87
CA MET A 91 -20.99 3.54 -37.70
C MET A 91 -20.48 3.29 -39.12
N ARG A 92 -19.29 2.69 -39.25
CA ARG A 92 -18.69 2.33 -40.56
C ARG A 92 -19.56 1.32 -41.31
N ALA A 93 -19.98 0.25 -40.64
CA ALA A 93 -20.80 -0.78 -41.26
C ALA A 93 -22.15 -0.24 -41.78
N ALA A 94 -22.77 0.69 -41.05
CA ALA A 94 -23.99 1.35 -41.51
C ALA A 94 -23.74 2.27 -42.72
N ALA A 95 -22.65 3.05 -42.72
CA ALA A 95 -22.30 3.91 -43.85
C ALA A 95 -21.91 3.11 -45.12
N ASP A 96 -21.24 1.97 -44.95
CA ASP A 96 -20.93 1.05 -46.04
C ASP A 96 -22.20 0.44 -46.62
N ARG A 97 -23.15 0.02 -45.76
CA ARG A 97 -24.47 -0.46 -46.21
C ARG A 97 -25.24 0.61 -46.97
N PHE A 98 -25.26 1.84 -46.49
CA PHE A 98 -25.86 2.96 -47.22
C PHE A 98 -25.22 3.13 -48.61
N SER A 99 -23.89 3.06 -48.70
CA SER A 99 -23.18 3.20 -49.99
C SER A 99 -23.52 2.08 -50.98
N LEU A 100 -23.81 0.87 -50.47
CA LEU A 100 -24.17 -0.29 -51.28
C LEU A 100 -25.64 -0.31 -51.70
N THR A 101 -26.57 -0.02 -50.78
CA THR A 101 -28.01 -0.17 -51.01
C THR A 101 -28.70 1.14 -51.38
N ARG A 102 -28.09 2.29 -51.05
CA ARG A 102 -28.65 3.65 -51.18
C ARG A 102 -29.91 3.87 -50.34
N GLU A 103 -30.21 2.99 -49.40
CA GLU A 103 -31.33 3.16 -48.47
C GLU A 103 -30.97 4.15 -47.37
N GLU A 104 -31.71 5.26 -47.31
CA GLU A 104 -31.44 6.35 -46.36
C GLU A 104 -31.48 5.93 -44.89
N THR A 105 -32.19 4.84 -44.57
CA THR A 105 -32.26 4.27 -43.21
C THR A 105 -30.88 3.90 -42.66
N PHE A 106 -29.97 3.43 -43.51
CA PHE A 106 -28.60 3.11 -43.11
C PHE A 106 -27.74 4.36 -42.90
N ALA A 107 -27.97 5.43 -43.66
CA ALA A 107 -27.32 6.72 -43.40
C ALA A 107 -27.74 7.28 -42.03
N GLN A 108 -29.05 7.21 -41.72
CA GLN A 108 -29.58 7.62 -40.42
C GLN A 108 -29.05 6.74 -39.27
N GLU A 109 -28.89 5.43 -39.49
CA GLU A 109 -28.23 4.54 -38.52
C GLU A 109 -26.78 4.95 -38.28
N ALA A 110 -26.01 5.23 -39.34
CA ALA A 110 -24.62 5.66 -39.20
C ALA A 110 -24.52 6.99 -38.43
N LEU A 111 -25.40 7.96 -38.68
CA LEU A 111 -25.45 9.22 -37.91
C LEU A 111 -25.80 8.97 -36.43
N ARG A 112 -26.76 8.08 -36.14
CA ARG A 112 -27.06 7.67 -34.74
C ARG A 112 -25.89 6.99 -34.05
N GLN A 113 -25.11 6.18 -34.76
CA GLN A 113 -23.89 5.60 -34.20
C GLN A 113 -22.79 6.65 -34.00
N ALA A 114 -22.71 7.67 -34.86
CA ALA A 114 -21.82 8.82 -34.67
C ALA A 114 -22.20 9.63 -33.42
N ASP A 115 -23.49 9.84 -33.15
CA ASP A 115 -23.99 10.44 -31.90
C ASP A 115 -23.63 9.60 -30.67
N ALA A 116 -23.87 8.30 -30.73
CA ALA A 116 -23.53 7.40 -29.63
C ALA A 116 -22.01 7.37 -29.38
N LEU A 117 -21.20 7.42 -30.44
CA LEU A 117 -19.76 7.53 -30.36
C LEU A 117 -19.34 8.86 -29.68
N ARG A 118 -19.97 9.98 -30.01
CA ARG A 118 -19.73 11.28 -29.35
C ARG A 118 -20.03 11.21 -27.85
N GLN A 119 -21.16 10.62 -27.46
CA GLN A 119 -21.52 10.46 -26.05
C GLN A 119 -20.51 9.59 -25.28
N GLN A 120 -20.03 8.50 -25.86
CA GLN A 120 -18.98 7.67 -25.25
C GLN A 120 -17.66 8.43 -25.13
N THR A 121 -17.34 9.23 -26.13
CA THR A 121 -16.14 10.08 -26.15
C THR A 121 -16.18 11.16 -25.07
N GLU A 122 -17.35 11.72 -24.77
CA GLU A 122 -17.54 12.64 -23.63
C GLU A 122 -17.33 11.97 -22.27
N GLN A 123 -17.68 10.69 -22.13
CA GLN A 123 -17.40 9.94 -20.91
C GLN A 123 -15.90 9.74 -20.72
N LEU A 124 -15.16 9.43 -21.80
CA LEU A 124 -13.69 9.36 -21.79
C LEU A 124 -13.07 10.71 -21.36
N ALA A 125 -13.61 11.84 -21.83
CA ALA A 125 -13.12 13.17 -21.44
C ALA A 125 -13.25 13.47 -19.93
N ARG A 126 -14.08 12.73 -19.18
CA ARG A 126 -14.23 12.93 -17.73
C ARG A 126 -13.20 12.16 -16.91
N VAL A 127 -12.47 11.23 -17.51
CA VAL A 127 -11.52 10.36 -16.80
C VAL A 127 -10.31 11.16 -16.31
N ASP A 128 -9.57 11.80 -17.23
CA ASP A 128 -8.40 12.62 -16.90
C ASP A 128 -8.02 13.56 -18.06
N GLN A 129 -6.97 14.35 -17.87
CA GLN A 129 -6.54 15.36 -18.83
C GLN A 129 -6.07 14.79 -20.18
N ALA A 130 -5.36 13.66 -20.21
CA ALA A 130 -4.92 13.06 -21.46
C ALA A 130 -6.10 12.43 -22.23
N SER A 131 -7.08 11.91 -21.50
CA SER A 131 -8.34 11.40 -22.03
C SER A 131 -9.20 12.52 -22.62
N ARG A 132 -9.19 13.74 -22.04
CA ARG A 132 -9.82 14.92 -22.65
C ARG A 132 -9.26 15.26 -24.02
N GLN A 133 -7.94 15.32 -24.14
CA GLN A 133 -7.28 15.63 -25.42
C GLN A 133 -7.58 14.56 -26.48
N THR A 134 -7.57 13.29 -26.08
CA THR A 134 -7.94 12.17 -26.96
C THR A 134 -9.40 12.30 -27.40
N ALA A 135 -10.30 12.60 -26.46
CA ALA A 135 -11.72 12.76 -26.72
C ALA A 135 -12.01 13.92 -27.68
N GLU A 136 -11.31 15.04 -27.57
CA GLU A 136 -11.44 16.17 -28.51
C GLU A 136 -11.06 15.78 -29.94
N GLN A 137 -9.98 15.00 -30.11
CA GLN A 137 -9.55 14.51 -31.43
C GLN A 137 -10.57 13.54 -32.03
N ILE A 138 -11.06 12.58 -31.24
CA ILE A 138 -12.08 11.62 -31.68
C ILE A 138 -13.35 12.36 -32.08
N ARG A 139 -13.83 13.30 -31.24
CA ARG A 139 -15.02 14.10 -31.52
C ARG A 139 -14.89 14.87 -32.84
N ALA A 140 -13.77 15.54 -33.07
CA ALA A 140 -13.55 16.29 -34.32
C ALA A 140 -13.55 15.37 -35.56
N LEU A 141 -12.98 14.17 -35.46
CA LEU A 141 -13.03 13.17 -36.54
C LEU A 141 -14.44 12.63 -36.75
N THR A 142 -15.21 12.38 -35.69
CA THR A 142 -16.60 11.93 -35.75
C THR A 142 -17.53 13.00 -36.34
N ASP A 143 -17.36 14.27 -35.96
CA ASP A 143 -18.11 15.39 -36.54
C ASP A 143 -17.79 15.54 -38.03
N GLY A 144 -16.51 15.43 -38.39
CA GLY A 144 -16.08 15.45 -39.79
C GLY A 144 -16.62 14.28 -40.61
N PHE A 145 -16.78 13.10 -40.01
CA PHE A 145 -17.43 11.96 -40.63
C PHE A 145 -18.93 12.22 -40.85
N ALA A 146 -19.63 12.68 -39.81
CA ALA A 146 -21.08 12.90 -39.86
C ALA A 146 -21.46 13.96 -40.92
N LEU A 147 -20.74 15.08 -40.95
CA LEU A 147 -20.96 16.14 -41.94
C LEU A 147 -20.81 15.62 -43.39
N ARG A 148 -19.78 14.81 -43.65
CA ARG A 148 -19.55 14.24 -44.99
C ARG A 148 -20.58 13.21 -45.38
N LEU A 149 -21.07 12.43 -44.41
CA LEU A 149 -22.15 11.49 -44.63
C LEU A 149 -23.46 12.20 -45.00
N GLU A 150 -23.76 13.32 -44.34
CA GLU A 150 -24.91 14.18 -44.69
C GLU A 150 -24.74 14.77 -46.10
N ASP A 151 -23.56 15.31 -46.43
CA ASP A 151 -23.26 15.79 -47.77
C ASP A 151 -23.36 14.69 -48.83
N MET A 152 -22.97 13.46 -48.49
CA MET A 152 -23.02 12.30 -49.37
C MET A 152 -24.46 11.84 -49.59
N LEU A 153 -25.30 11.86 -48.54
CA LEU A 153 -26.72 11.59 -48.64
C LEU A 153 -27.40 12.57 -49.60
N GLU A 154 -27.09 13.86 -49.47
CA GLU A 154 -27.64 14.88 -50.36
C GLU A 154 -27.12 14.74 -51.79
N ALA A 155 -25.84 14.42 -51.98
CA ALA A 155 -25.29 14.14 -53.31
C ALA A 155 -25.98 12.93 -53.97
N TRP A 156 -26.29 11.87 -53.21
CA TRP A 156 -27.05 10.72 -53.70
C TRP A 156 -28.50 11.06 -54.06
N ARG A 157 -29.17 11.93 -53.28
CA ARG A 157 -30.52 12.43 -53.62
C ARG A 157 -30.54 13.22 -54.92
N ILE A 158 -29.58 14.12 -55.11
CA ILE A 158 -29.44 14.90 -56.35
C ILE A 158 -29.15 13.97 -57.52
N ARG A 159 -28.19 13.05 -57.35
CA ARG A 159 -27.83 12.08 -58.38
C ARG A 159 -29.00 11.16 -58.76
N GLY A 160 -29.82 10.77 -57.79
CA GLY A 160 -30.88 9.76 -57.91
C GLY A 160 -30.55 8.51 -57.09
N LEU A 161 -31.46 8.15 -56.17
CA LEU A 161 -31.32 6.96 -55.31
C LEU A 161 -31.69 5.67 -56.07
N ASP A 162 -32.54 5.81 -57.08
CA ASP A 162 -33.03 4.76 -57.94
C ASP A 162 -32.92 5.17 -59.42
N GLU A 163 -33.40 4.31 -60.32
CA GLU A 163 -33.28 4.52 -61.76
C GLU A 163 -34.16 5.65 -62.32
N ALA A 164 -35.19 6.07 -61.59
CA ALA A 164 -36.19 7.04 -62.04
C ALA A 164 -36.09 8.40 -61.32
N SER A 165 -35.31 8.50 -60.23
CA SER A 165 -35.16 9.73 -59.45
C SER A 165 -33.91 10.53 -59.81
N GLY A 166 -33.92 11.82 -59.45
CA GLY A 166 -32.78 12.74 -59.58
C GLY A 166 -32.26 12.92 -61.01
N LEU A 167 -30.98 13.27 -61.11
CA LEU A 167 -30.27 13.40 -62.39
C LEU A 167 -30.29 12.10 -63.20
N GLN A 168 -30.26 10.94 -62.54
CA GLN A 168 -30.30 9.64 -63.22
C GLN A 168 -31.61 9.44 -63.99
N GLY A 169 -32.75 9.80 -63.41
CA GLY A 169 -34.05 9.76 -64.10
C GLY A 169 -34.10 10.72 -65.29
N ALA A 170 -33.71 11.99 -65.08
CA ALA A 170 -33.67 13.01 -66.13
C ALA A 170 -32.78 12.60 -67.31
N PHE A 171 -31.59 12.08 -67.01
CA PHE A 171 -30.65 11.60 -68.00
C PHE A 171 -31.20 10.43 -68.83
N ARG A 172 -31.89 9.48 -68.20
CA ARG A 172 -32.52 8.36 -68.92
C ARG A 172 -33.62 8.84 -69.87
N GLU A 173 -34.40 9.82 -69.47
CA GLU A 173 -35.41 10.45 -70.32
C GLU A 173 -34.75 11.17 -71.51
N ALA A 174 -33.70 11.96 -71.27
CA ALA A 174 -32.94 12.62 -72.34
C ALA A 174 -32.38 11.61 -73.35
N ALA A 175 -31.87 10.47 -72.87
CA ALA A 175 -31.38 9.39 -73.72
C ALA A 175 -32.49 8.74 -74.55
N HIS A 176 -33.66 8.47 -73.94
CA HIS A 176 -34.81 7.92 -74.66
C HIS A 176 -35.34 8.87 -75.73
N ILE A 177 -35.46 10.17 -75.44
CA ILE A 177 -35.90 11.17 -76.41
C ILE A 177 -34.90 11.28 -77.56
N LEU A 178 -33.59 11.28 -77.28
CA LEU A 178 -32.55 11.29 -78.32
C LEU A 178 -32.62 10.04 -79.20
N GLU A 179 -32.76 8.85 -78.61
CA GLU A 179 -32.92 7.58 -79.33
C GLU A 179 -34.17 7.56 -80.22
N GLU A 180 -35.31 7.97 -79.70
CA GLU A 180 -36.56 8.01 -80.45
C GLU A 180 -36.47 8.99 -81.63
N GLN A 181 -36.01 10.21 -81.38
CA GLN A 181 -35.93 11.24 -82.42
C GLN A 181 -34.90 10.85 -83.49
N ALA A 182 -33.71 10.38 -83.11
CA ALA A 182 -32.72 9.90 -84.07
C ALA A 182 -33.24 8.72 -84.90
N GLY A 183 -34.02 7.81 -84.29
CA GLY A 183 -34.69 6.72 -84.98
C GLY A 183 -35.75 7.18 -85.98
N GLN A 184 -36.61 8.11 -85.59
CA GLN A 184 -37.66 8.68 -86.45
C GLN A 184 -37.05 9.35 -87.70
N TYR A 185 -36.03 10.20 -87.52
CA TYR A 185 -35.38 10.86 -88.66
C TYR A 185 -34.63 9.88 -89.57
N GLY A 186 -34.01 8.85 -89.01
CA GLY A 186 -33.37 7.78 -89.77
C GLY A 186 -34.35 7.02 -90.67
N SER A 187 -35.60 6.85 -90.22
CA SER A 187 -36.64 6.15 -90.98
C SER A 187 -37.30 6.96 -92.10
N GLN A 188 -37.24 8.30 -92.05
CA GLN A 188 -38.03 9.18 -92.93
C GLN A 188 -37.25 9.84 -94.07
N HIS A 189 -35.94 10.12 -93.92
CA HIS A 189 -35.29 11.14 -94.77
C HIS A 189 -33.87 10.86 -95.29
N ALA A 190 -33.17 9.79 -94.88
CA ALA A 190 -31.78 9.57 -95.30
C ALA A 190 -31.65 8.46 -96.36
N SER A 191 -30.67 8.61 -97.27
CA SER A 191 -30.09 7.45 -97.99
C SER A 191 -29.75 6.36 -96.96
N GLN A 192 -30.22 5.12 -97.15
CA GLN A 192 -30.18 4.03 -96.16
C GLN A 192 -28.86 3.95 -95.36
N GLN A 193 -27.71 4.17 -96.01
CA GLN A 193 -26.38 4.11 -95.39
C GLN A 193 -26.09 5.18 -94.32
N GLY A 194 -26.59 6.41 -94.48
CA GLY A 194 -26.29 7.52 -93.55
C GLY A 194 -27.04 7.40 -92.22
N ALA A 195 -28.31 6.94 -92.26
CA ALA A 195 -29.11 6.70 -91.07
C ALA A 195 -28.61 5.49 -90.26
N GLU A 196 -28.18 4.42 -90.94
CA GLU A 196 -27.59 3.25 -90.31
C GLU A 196 -26.32 3.61 -89.53
N GLN A 197 -25.45 4.43 -90.11
CA GLN A 197 -24.21 4.89 -89.45
C GLN A 197 -24.51 5.74 -88.20
N LEU A 198 -25.54 6.60 -88.25
CA LEU A 198 -25.95 7.43 -87.12
C LEU A 198 -26.49 6.57 -85.96
N GLN A 199 -27.32 5.56 -86.27
CA GLN A 199 -27.82 4.61 -85.27
C GLN A 199 -26.70 3.80 -84.64
N LEU A 200 -25.74 3.30 -85.43
CA LEU A 200 -24.58 2.58 -84.91
C LEU A 200 -23.76 3.44 -83.94
N THR A 201 -23.56 4.71 -84.29
CA THR A 201 -22.85 5.68 -83.44
C THR A 201 -23.59 5.93 -82.14
N LEU A 202 -24.92 6.06 -82.17
CA LEU A 202 -25.74 6.19 -80.96
C LEU A 202 -25.67 4.94 -80.06
N LEU A 203 -25.68 3.74 -80.64
CA LEU A 203 -25.50 2.50 -79.88
C LEU A 203 -24.11 2.42 -79.22
N GLN A 204 -23.07 2.90 -79.90
CA GLN A 204 -21.73 3.00 -79.32
C GLN A 204 -21.69 4.01 -78.17
N LEU A 205 -22.35 5.16 -78.33
CA LEU A 205 -22.47 6.20 -77.29
C LEU A 205 -23.11 5.60 -76.02
N ARG A 206 -24.27 4.95 -76.18
CA ARG A 206 -25.01 4.30 -75.08
C ARG A 206 -24.25 3.14 -74.44
N ARG A 207 -23.43 2.42 -75.22
CA ARG A 207 -22.56 1.37 -74.70
C ARG A 207 -21.48 1.94 -73.78
N ARG A 208 -20.82 3.03 -74.20
CA ARG A 208 -19.76 3.67 -73.39
C ARG A 208 -20.31 4.37 -72.16
N GLU A 209 -21.47 4.98 -72.26
CA GLU A 209 -22.22 5.49 -71.11
C GLU A 209 -22.48 4.37 -70.09
N LYS A 210 -23.03 3.22 -70.53
CA LYS A 210 -23.29 2.08 -69.63
C LYS A 210 -22.00 1.50 -69.04
N ASP A 211 -20.92 1.44 -69.81
CA ASP A 211 -19.60 1.06 -69.32
C ASP A 211 -19.14 2.00 -68.19
N TYR A 212 -19.37 3.31 -68.33
CA TYR A 212 -19.12 4.29 -67.26
C TYR A 212 -20.00 4.02 -66.04
N LEU A 213 -21.32 3.92 -66.19
CA LEU A 213 -22.25 3.73 -65.07
C LEU A 213 -21.97 2.45 -64.26
N LEU A 214 -21.42 1.42 -64.91
CA LEU A 214 -21.05 0.17 -64.25
C LEU A 214 -19.70 0.24 -63.52
N ARG A 215 -18.75 1.04 -64.01
CA ARG A 215 -17.33 0.98 -63.60
C ARG A 215 -16.79 2.27 -62.99
N ALA A 216 -17.47 3.39 -63.16
CA ALA A 216 -17.05 4.74 -62.79
C ALA A 216 -15.64 5.13 -63.30
N ASP A 217 -15.19 4.56 -64.43
CA ASP A 217 -13.87 4.83 -65.01
C ASP A 217 -13.96 6.02 -65.98
N THR A 218 -13.19 7.08 -65.70
CA THR A 218 -13.22 8.33 -66.45
C THR A 218 -12.86 8.19 -67.92
N ARG A 219 -12.12 7.13 -68.31
CA ARG A 219 -11.81 6.87 -69.72
C ARG A 219 -13.07 6.70 -70.57
N TYR A 220 -14.17 6.24 -69.97
CA TYR A 220 -15.44 6.11 -70.68
C TYR A 220 -16.11 7.46 -70.91
N VAL A 221 -15.86 8.46 -70.05
CA VAL A 221 -16.33 9.83 -70.26
C VAL A 221 -15.68 10.41 -71.52
N ASP A 222 -14.35 10.28 -71.64
CA ASP A 222 -13.61 10.74 -72.82
C ASP A 222 -14.08 10.03 -74.10
N MET A 223 -14.40 8.73 -74.01
CA MET A 223 -14.95 7.97 -75.14
C MET A 223 -16.36 8.44 -75.53
N VAL A 224 -17.23 8.73 -74.56
CA VAL A 224 -18.58 9.28 -74.82
C VAL A 224 -18.46 10.61 -75.55
N ASP A 225 -17.59 11.51 -75.07
CA ASP A 225 -17.37 12.82 -75.68
C ASP A 225 -16.84 12.72 -77.12
N GLY A 226 -15.90 11.78 -77.35
CA GLY A 226 -15.38 11.49 -78.69
C GLY A 226 -16.46 10.97 -79.64
N ILE A 227 -17.26 9.99 -79.21
CA ILE A 227 -18.35 9.43 -80.03
C ILE A 227 -19.42 10.51 -80.30
N ALA A 228 -19.69 11.39 -79.34
CA ALA A 228 -20.63 12.48 -79.54
C ALA A 228 -20.11 13.52 -80.55
N ALA A 229 -18.80 13.77 -80.60
CA ALA A 229 -18.19 14.60 -81.64
C ALA A 229 -18.35 13.96 -83.03
N ASP A 230 -18.14 12.64 -83.14
CA ASP A 230 -18.36 11.89 -84.38
C ASP A 230 -19.84 11.93 -84.79
N PHE A 231 -20.77 11.81 -83.85
CA PHE A 231 -22.20 11.93 -84.09
C PHE A 231 -22.56 13.31 -84.64
N ARG A 232 -22.03 14.40 -84.07
CA ARG A 232 -22.22 15.77 -84.58
C ARG A 232 -21.67 15.93 -85.99
N GLN A 233 -20.52 15.33 -86.29
CA GLN A 233 -19.94 15.37 -87.64
C GLN A 233 -20.83 14.63 -88.65
N GLN A 234 -21.36 13.47 -88.28
CA GLN A 234 -22.30 12.72 -89.12
C GLN A 234 -23.59 13.50 -89.35
N LEU A 235 -24.17 14.13 -88.32
CA LEU A 235 -25.34 15.00 -88.45
C LEU A 235 -25.14 16.12 -89.47
N ARG A 236 -23.94 16.71 -89.56
CA ARG A 236 -23.60 17.74 -90.56
C ARG A 236 -23.54 17.20 -91.99
N GLY A 237 -23.14 15.94 -92.17
CA GLY A 237 -23.06 15.28 -93.46
C GLY A 237 -24.39 14.75 -94.01
N LEU A 238 -25.42 14.62 -93.17
CA LEU A 238 -26.75 14.14 -93.59
C LEU A 238 -27.56 15.22 -94.31
N ASP A 239 -28.36 14.81 -95.29
CA ASP A 239 -29.34 15.66 -95.98
C ASP A 239 -30.64 15.78 -95.15
N LEU A 240 -30.54 16.47 -94.01
CA LEU A 240 -31.65 16.77 -93.11
C LEU A 240 -32.06 18.24 -93.23
N ALA A 241 -33.37 18.49 -93.16
CA ALA A 241 -33.92 19.83 -93.04
C ALA A 241 -33.34 20.55 -91.80
N ALA A 242 -33.02 21.85 -91.93
CA ALA A 242 -32.36 22.62 -90.87
C ALA A 242 -33.04 22.49 -89.48
N PRO A 243 -34.38 22.60 -89.35
CA PRO A 243 -35.03 22.47 -88.04
C PRO A 243 -34.85 21.10 -87.39
N ALA A 244 -34.79 20.02 -88.18
CA ALA A 244 -34.59 18.67 -87.67
C ALA A 244 -33.15 18.47 -87.14
N ARG A 245 -32.18 19.00 -87.89
CA ARG A 245 -30.76 18.96 -87.51
C ARG A 245 -30.51 19.74 -86.21
N GLU A 246 -31.03 20.97 -86.13
CA GLU A 246 -30.94 21.79 -84.93
C GLU A 246 -31.57 21.11 -83.71
N ARG A 247 -32.72 20.44 -83.90
CA ARG A 247 -33.40 19.69 -82.83
C ARG A 247 -32.55 18.52 -82.33
N LEU A 248 -31.95 17.72 -83.23
CA LEU A 248 -31.08 16.61 -82.84
C LEU A 248 -29.78 17.09 -82.16
N GLU A 249 -29.18 18.18 -82.63
CA GLU A 249 -28.02 18.78 -81.98
C GLU A 249 -28.35 19.27 -80.57
N ALA A 250 -29.51 19.89 -80.38
CA ALA A 250 -29.99 20.32 -79.06
C ALA A 250 -30.24 19.13 -78.12
N LEU A 251 -30.85 18.04 -78.61
CA LEU A 251 -31.09 16.82 -77.82
C LEU A 251 -29.78 16.13 -77.41
N LEU A 252 -28.82 16.03 -78.33
CA LEU A 252 -27.50 15.47 -78.00
C LEU A 252 -26.79 16.34 -76.95
N THR A 253 -26.91 17.66 -77.05
CA THR A 253 -26.30 18.58 -76.07
C THR A 253 -26.91 18.40 -74.70
N GLY A 254 -28.25 18.37 -74.58
CA GLY A 254 -28.93 18.11 -73.31
C GLY A 254 -28.57 16.73 -72.72
N TYR A 255 -28.51 15.69 -73.54
CA TYR A 255 -28.05 14.36 -73.13
C TYR A 255 -26.63 14.37 -72.55
N LEU A 256 -25.69 15.07 -73.18
CA LEU A 256 -24.31 15.17 -72.68
C LEU A 256 -24.21 16.00 -71.42
N ASP A 257 -24.94 17.10 -71.33
CA ASP A 257 -24.98 17.96 -70.14
C ASP A 257 -25.48 17.16 -68.92
N ASP A 258 -26.56 16.38 -69.10
CA ASP A 258 -27.11 15.48 -68.07
C ASP A 258 -26.11 14.37 -67.70
N PHE A 259 -25.43 13.77 -68.69
CA PHE A 259 -24.39 12.77 -68.45
C PHE A 259 -23.23 13.34 -67.62
N HIS A 260 -22.72 14.51 -67.99
CA HIS A 260 -21.62 15.17 -67.28
C HIS A 260 -22.03 15.62 -65.87
N ALA A 261 -23.27 16.07 -65.68
CA ALA A 261 -23.80 16.39 -64.36
C ALA A 261 -23.82 15.14 -63.45
N LEU A 262 -24.20 13.98 -63.99
CA LEU A 262 -24.17 12.71 -63.27
C LEU A 262 -22.73 12.26 -62.94
N VAL A 263 -21.80 12.39 -63.90
CA VAL A 263 -20.37 12.13 -63.69
C VAL A 263 -19.79 13.00 -62.56
N GLU A 264 -20.15 14.28 -62.51
CA GLU A 264 -19.66 15.17 -61.47
C GLU A 264 -20.23 14.83 -60.08
N GLN A 265 -21.49 14.39 -60.00
CA GLN A 265 -22.02 13.85 -58.75
C GLN A 265 -21.33 12.55 -58.32
N ASP A 266 -21.04 11.64 -59.24
CA ASP A 266 -20.26 10.41 -58.94
C ASP A 266 -18.89 10.75 -58.34
N ARG A 267 -18.18 11.73 -58.93
CA ARG A 267 -16.88 12.20 -58.41
C ARG A 267 -17.02 12.82 -57.03
N ARG A 268 -18.07 13.62 -56.80
CA ARG A 268 -18.34 14.21 -55.49
C ARG A 268 -18.60 13.13 -54.44
N ILE A 269 -19.42 12.12 -54.74
CA ILE A 269 -19.71 11.00 -53.85
C ILE A 269 -18.44 10.19 -53.54
N ALA A 270 -17.63 9.88 -54.56
CA ALA A 270 -16.37 9.15 -54.38
C ALA A 270 -15.40 9.91 -53.45
N ARG A 271 -15.26 11.23 -53.63
CA ARG A 271 -14.46 12.09 -52.74
C ARG A 271 -14.99 12.08 -51.31
N LEU A 272 -16.30 12.29 -51.11
CA LEU A 272 -16.92 12.30 -49.78
C LEU A 272 -16.74 10.96 -49.07
N SER A 273 -16.94 9.84 -49.79
CA SER A 273 -16.71 8.49 -49.27
C SER A 273 -15.26 8.28 -48.83
N ALA A 274 -14.28 8.72 -49.63
CA ALA A 274 -12.87 8.61 -49.29
C ALA A 274 -12.50 9.44 -48.04
N GLU A 275 -12.94 10.70 -47.97
CA GLU A 275 -12.67 11.56 -46.82
C GLU A 275 -13.35 11.05 -45.54
N MET A 276 -14.57 10.53 -45.65
CA MET A 276 -15.30 9.88 -44.56
C MET A 276 -14.56 8.65 -44.04
N SER A 277 -14.11 7.76 -44.94
CA SER A 277 -13.32 6.56 -44.60
C SER A 277 -11.98 6.92 -43.95
N GLN A 278 -11.32 7.98 -44.43
CA GLN A 278 -10.10 8.51 -43.83
C GLN A 278 -10.34 9.01 -42.40
N ALA A 279 -11.42 9.78 -42.17
CA ALA A 279 -11.78 10.27 -40.84
C ALA A 279 -12.01 9.10 -39.86
N ALA A 280 -12.79 8.09 -40.27
CA ALA A 280 -13.05 6.91 -39.45
C ALA A 280 -11.79 6.09 -39.14
N THR A 281 -10.90 5.92 -40.12
CA THR A 281 -9.65 5.17 -39.96
C THR A 281 -8.66 5.87 -39.02
N ARG A 282 -8.70 7.21 -38.94
CA ARG A 282 -7.87 7.98 -38.01
C ARG A 282 -8.30 7.87 -36.55
N ILE A 283 -9.51 7.39 -36.25
CA ILE A 283 -9.98 7.25 -34.87
C ILE A 283 -9.26 6.10 -34.16
N THR A 284 -9.07 4.95 -34.82
CA THR A 284 -8.42 3.76 -34.25
C THR A 284 -7.07 4.05 -33.59
N PRO A 285 -6.07 4.65 -34.27
CA PRO A 285 -4.78 4.91 -33.65
C PRO A 285 -4.84 5.91 -32.49
N VAL A 286 -5.82 6.84 -32.50
CA VAL A 286 -6.02 7.79 -31.39
C VAL A 286 -6.47 7.06 -30.12
N VAL A 287 -7.37 6.07 -30.27
CA VAL A 287 -7.83 5.22 -29.17
C VAL A 287 -6.69 4.33 -28.65
N GLU A 288 -5.94 3.70 -29.55
CA GLU A 288 -4.80 2.84 -29.19
C GLU A 288 -3.73 3.61 -28.41
N VAL A 289 -3.36 4.81 -28.87
CA VAL A 289 -2.38 5.67 -28.19
C VAL A 289 -2.86 6.03 -26.78
N ASN A 290 -4.15 6.33 -26.59
CA ASN A 290 -4.69 6.62 -25.26
C ASN A 290 -4.58 5.42 -24.31
N LEU A 291 -4.82 4.20 -24.82
CA LEU A 291 -4.72 2.97 -24.05
C LEU A 291 -3.27 2.60 -23.73
N VAL A 292 -2.34 2.75 -24.68
CA VAL A 292 -0.90 2.53 -24.47
C VAL A 292 -0.32 3.53 -23.48
N GLN A 293 -0.76 4.79 -23.54
CA GLN A 293 -0.38 5.79 -22.53
C GLN A 293 -0.91 5.41 -21.14
N ALA A 294 -2.13 4.88 -21.05
CA ALA A 294 -2.70 4.41 -19.80
C ALA A 294 -1.92 3.22 -19.22
N SER A 295 -1.61 2.22 -20.05
CA SER A 295 -0.86 1.04 -19.62
C SER A 295 0.57 1.39 -19.21
N GLY A 296 1.23 2.31 -19.93
CA GLY A 296 2.56 2.81 -19.57
C GLY A 296 2.56 3.67 -18.30
N ALA A 297 1.50 4.43 -18.03
CA ALA A 297 1.33 5.16 -16.77
C ALA A 297 1.06 4.20 -15.60
N MET A 298 0.21 3.19 -15.81
CA MET A 298 -0.07 2.10 -14.86
C MET A 298 1.22 1.37 -14.48
N ALA A 299 2.01 0.95 -15.46
CA ALA A 299 3.26 0.21 -15.23
C ALA A 299 4.31 1.04 -14.45
N ARG A 300 4.41 2.34 -14.73
CA ARG A 300 5.33 3.23 -14.00
C ARG A 300 4.89 3.46 -12.56
N ARG A 301 3.63 3.85 -12.35
CA ARG A 301 3.10 4.09 -11.00
C ARG A 301 3.03 2.81 -10.17
N SER A 302 2.70 1.66 -10.76
CA SER A 302 2.71 0.40 -10.03
C SER A 302 4.12 0.01 -9.58
N ALA A 303 5.15 0.29 -10.40
CA ALA A 303 6.55 0.11 -10.02
C ALA A 303 6.95 1.07 -8.88
N GLU A 304 6.58 2.35 -8.96
CA GLU A 304 6.83 3.35 -7.90
C GLU A 304 6.15 2.94 -6.57
N ILE A 305 4.90 2.48 -6.62
CA ILE A 305 4.16 1.97 -5.46
C ILE A 305 4.84 0.71 -4.90
N ALA A 306 5.30 -0.21 -5.75
CA ALA A 306 5.99 -1.42 -5.32
C ALA A 306 7.34 -1.11 -4.64
N GLU A 307 8.10 -0.14 -5.16
CA GLU A 307 9.34 0.34 -4.55
C GLU A 307 9.08 1.01 -3.20
N GLY A 308 8.06 1.87 -3.12
CA GLY A 308 7.61 2.50 -1.88
C GLY A 308 7.17 1.48 -0.83
N ALA A 309 6.37 0.49 -1.23
CA ALA A 309 5.93 -0.61 -0.37
C ALA A 309 7.13 -1.46 0.13
N ALA A 310 8.11 -1.73 -0.73
CA ALA A 310 9.32 -2.47 -0.34
C ALA A 310 10.23 -1.67 0.61
N ALA A 311 10.36 -0.36 0.42
CA ALA A 311 11.05 0.51 1.37
C ALA A 311 10.35 0.54 2.73
N GLN A 312 9.02 0.62 2.71
CA GLN A 312 8.20 0.61 3.92
C GLN A 312 8.29 -0.73 4.67
N ALA A 313 8.25 -1.86 3.96
CA ALA A 313 8.42 -3.18 4.54
C ALA A 313 9.78 -3.36 5.24
N ARG A 314 10.85 -2.75 4.70
CA ARG A 314 12.17 -2.76 5.35
C ARG A 314 12.17 -1.96 6.65
N TRP A 315 11.55 -0.79 6.67
CA TRP A 315 11.44 0.02 7.89
C TRP A 315 10.58 -0.66 8.94
N SER A 316 9.43 -1.24 8.56
CA SER A 316 8.56 -1.95 9.50
C SER A 316 9.23 -3.20 10.08
N LEU A 317 10.01 -3.93 9.28
CA LEU A 317 10.85 -5.03 9.77
C LEU A 317 11.91 -4.53 10.76
N GLY A 318 12.60 -3.43 10.44
CA GLY A 318 13.60 -2.83 11.34
C GLY A 318 13.01 -2.43 12.68
N VAL A 319 11.82 -1.81 12.68
CA VAL A 319 11.08 -1.44 13.88
C VAL A 319 10.62 -2.68 14.66
N ALA A 320 10.12 -3.73 14.00
CA ALA A 320 9.73 -4.98 14.65
C ALA A 320 10.92 -5.67 15.33
N VAL A 321 12.07 -5.73 14.66
CA VAL A 321 13.32 -6.25 15.23
C VAL A 321 13.77 -5.41 16.42
N ALA A 322 13.74 -4.07 16.30
CA ALA A 322 14.10 -3.18 17.40
C ALA A 322 13.18 -3.36 18.61
N ALA A 323 11.86 -3.48 18.41
CA ALA A 323 10.89 -3.75 19.46
C ALA A 323 11.14 -5.11 20.13
N ALA A 324 11.46 -6.15 19.36
CA ALA A 324 11.80 -7.47 19.90
C ALA A 324 13.09 -7.46 20.73
N LEU A 325 14.14 -6.79 20.23
CA LEU A 325 15.39 -6.59 20.97
C LEU A 325 15.19 -5.79 22.25
N PHE A 326 14.35 -4.74 22.19
CA PHE A 326 14.01 -3.94 23.37
C PHE A 326 13.22 -4.74 24.40
N GLY A 327 12.25 -5.56 23.97
CA GLY A 327 11.53 -6.48 24.84
C GLY A 327 12.45 -7.51 25.50
N ALA A 328 13.41 -8.08 24.75
CA ALA A 328 14.41 -8.99 25.28
C ALA A 328 15.32 -8.30 26.31
N LEU A 329 15.77 -7.08 26.03
CA LEU A 329 16.54 -6.26 26.97
C LEU A 329 15.75 -6.01 28.26
N LEU A 330 14.48 -5.62 28.14
CA LEU A 330 13.60 -5.39 29.29
C LEU A 330 13.41 -6.66 30.12
N ALA A 331 13.21 -7.81 29.48
CA ALA A 331 13.10 -9.10 30.15
C ALA A 331 14.38 -9.46 30.93
N VAL A 332 15.56 -9.19 30.36
CA VAL A 332 16.85 -9.37 31.04
C VAL A 332 16.98 -8.42 32.24
N LEU A 333 16.61 -7.15 32.09
CA LEU A 333 16.66 -6.16 33.17
C LEU A 333 15.70 -6.52 34.32
N ILE A 334 14.47 -6.95 34.01
CA ILE A 334 13.50 -7.44 35.02
C ILE A 334 14.02 -8.70 35.70
N THR A 335 14.62 -9.63 34.94
CA THR A 335 15.17 -10.88 35.50
C THR A 335 16.29 -10.60 36.49
N ILE A 336 17.20 -9.69 36.15
CA ILE A 336 18.33 -9.33 37.01
C ILE A 336 17.88 -8.49 38.21
N GLY A 337 17.00 -7.52 38.00
CA GLY A 337 16.58 -6.57 39.03
C GLY A 337 15.48 -7.05 39.97
N ILE A 338 14.65 -8.03 39.56
CA ILE A 338 13.51 -8.50 40.36
C ILE A 338 13.60 -10.01 40.59
N VAL A 339 13.61 -10.82 39.52
CA VAL A 339 13.46 -12.27 39.63
C VAL A 339 14.61 -12.93 40.41
N ARG A 340 15.86 -12.53 40.11
CA ARG A 340 17.05 -13.08 40.79
C ARG A 340 17.06 -12.79 42.31
N PRO A 341 16.93 -11.54 42.78
CA PRO A 341 16.84 -11.25 44.21
C PRO A 341 15.68 -11.96 44.91
N VAL A 342 14.50 -11.98 44.29
CA VAL A 342 13.33 -12.67 44.85
C VAL A 342 13.58 -14.18 44.98
N ARG A 343 14.19 -14.82 43.98
CA ARG A 343 14.54 -16.24 44.05
C ARG A 343 15.62 -16.52 45.10
N ALA A 344 16.59 -15.62 45.27
CA ALA A 344 17.60 -15.72 46.33
C ALA A 344 16.97 -15.62 47.73
N MET A 345 16.02 -14.69 47.91
CA MET A 345 15.25 -14.56 49.15
C MET A 345 14.38 -15.80 49.43
N ALA A 346 13.66 -16.30 48.42
CA ALA A 346 12.88 -17.53 48.55
C ALA A 346 13.76 -18.73 48.94
N GLY A 347 14.95 -18.85 48.33
CA GLY A 347 15.92 -19.90 48.67
C GLY A 347 16.52 -19.75 50.07
N LEU A 348 16.77 -18.52 50.54
CA LEU A 348 17.21 -18.29 51.92
C LEU A 348 16.09 -18.64 52.91
N LEU A 349 14.86 -18.21 52.64
CA LEU A 349 13.70 -18.49 53.49
C LEU A 349 13.42 -19.99 53.60
N ASP A 350 13.43 -20.71 52.48
CA ASP A 350 13.29 -22.17 52.46
C ASP A 350 14.39 -22.86 53.28
N ARG A 351 15.65 -22.44 53.14
CA ARG A 351 16.75 -22.97 53.97
C ARG A 351 16.61 -22.61 55.45
N LEU A 352 16.08 -21.44 55.80
CA LEU A 352 15.80 -21.06 57.19
C LEU A 352 14.77 -21.98 57.85
N THR A 353 13.89 -22.64 57.09
CA THR A 353 12.95 -23.62 57.67
C THR A 353 13.63 -24.90 58.14
N ARG A 354 14.73 -25.30 57.48
CA ARG A 354 15.44 -26.57 57.73
C ARG A 354 16.74 -26.41 58.52
N GLU A 355 17.42 -25.28 58.34
CA GLU A 355 18.78 -25.06 58.82
C GLU A 355 18.92 -23.69 59.49
N SER A 356 20.14 -23.35 59.95
CA SER A 356 20.52 -22.00 60.41
C SER A 356 21.63 -21.44 59.51
N PRO A 357 21.30 -21.05 58.25
CA PRO A 357 22.27 -20.57 57.28
C PRO A 357 22.93 -19.25 57.74
N ARG A 358 24.25 -19.18 57.56
CA ARG A 358 25.05 -17.95 57.79
C ARG A 358 25.08 -17.00 56.59
N GLU A 359 24.66 -17.48 55.42
CA GLU A 359 24.58 -16.66 54.21
C GLU A 359 23.46 -15.61 54.34
N ARG A 360 23.67 -14.43 53.75
CA ARG A 360 22.72 -13.32 53.70
C ARG A 360 22.47 -12.94 52.24
N VAL A 361 21.26 -12.50 51.94
CA VAL A 361 20.94 -12.00 50.59
C VAL A 361 21.63 -10.63 50.43
N PRO A 362 22.28 -10.34 49.29
CA PRO A 362 22.84 -9.02 49.04
C PRO A 362 21.75 -7.94 49.18
N ALA A 363 21.99 -6.96 50.05
CA ALA A 363 21.11 -5.82 50.27
C ALA A 363 21.96 -4.55 50.34
N ASP A 364 21.48 -3.47 49.73
CA ASP A 364 22.09 -2.15 49.72
C ASP A 364 21.41 -1.29 50.79
N PRO A 365 22.12 -0.81 51.84
CA PRO A 365 21.53 0.05 52.86
C PRO A 365 20.86 1.33 52.32
N ASP A 366 21.33 1.84 51.17
CA ASP A 366 20.80 3.05 50.54
C ASP A 366 19.72 2.75 49.46
N GLY A 367 19.41 1.47 49.26
CA GLY A 367 18.45 1.01 48.24
C GLY A 367 17.01 1.38 48.59
N ARG A 368 16.32 2.08 47.69
CA ARG A 368 14.96 2.61 47.91
C ARG A 368 13.83 1.68 47.47
N ASP A 369 14.14 0.52 46.89
CA ASP A 369 13.14 -0.37 46.33
C ASP A 369 12.56 -1.37 47.35
N GLU A 370 11.35 -1.84 47.07
CA GLU A 370 10.61 -2.73 47.95
C GLU A 370 11.29 -4.11 48.09
N ILE A 371 12.05 -4.54 47.07
CA ILE A 371 12.78 -5.81 47.07
C ILE A 371 13.98 -5.75 48.02
N ASN A 372 14.71 -4.65 48.02
CA ASN A 372 15.83 -4.39 48.92
C ASN A 372 15.37 -4.28 50.38
N ALA A 373 14.26 -3.58 50.62
CA ALA A 373 13.64 -3.53 51.95
C ALA A 373 13.27 -4.94 52.46
N MET A 374 12.73 -5.79 51.59
CA MET A 374 12.42 -7.18 51.93
C MET A 374 13.69 -8.02 52.19
N ALA A 375 14.76 -7.81 51.42
CA ALA A 375 16.05 -8.50 51.63
C ALA A 375 16.66 -8.13 52.99
N MET A 376 16.62 -6.86 53.37
CA MET A 376 17.07 -6.39 54.69
C MET A 376 16.26 -7.00 55.83
N ALA A 377 14.92 -7.04 55.69
CA ALA A 377 14.05 -7.64 56.67
C ALA A 377 14.32 -9.15 56.83
N LEU A 378 14.53 -9.87 55.72
CA LEU A 378 14.84 -11.30 55.72
C LEU A 378 16.22 -11.58 56.36
N ASN A 379 17.23 -10.76 56.07
CA ASN A 379 18.54 -10.87 56.69
C ASN A 379 18.44 -10.67 58.21
N THR A 380 17.70 -9.66 58.65
CA THR A 380 17.41 -9.42 60.07
C THR A 380 16.74 -10.62 60.73
N LEU A 381 15.77 -11.24 60.05
CA LEU A 381 15.11 -12.46 60.54
C LEU A 381 16.09 -13.63 60.64
N ALA A 382 16.97 -13.81 59.66
CA ALA A 382 18.01 -14.84 59.67
C ALA A 382 18.98 -14.64 60.85
N ASP A 383 19.34 -13.39 61.14
CA ASP A 383 20.18 -13.03 62.30
C ASP A 383 19.46 -13.32 63.63
N HIS A 384 18.16 -13.03 63.73
CA HIS A 384 17.37 -13.39 64.91
C HIS A 384 17.32 -14.90 65.12
N ARG A 385 17.08 -15.69 64.07
CA ARG A 385 17.07 -17.16 64.17
C ARG A 385 18.42 -17.71 64.60
N ALA A 386 19.51 -17.23 64.00
CA ALA A 386 20.86 -17.68 64.36
C ALA A 386 21.15 -17.42 65.84
N ARG A 387 20.86 -16.21 66.32
CA ARG A 387 20.98 -15.84 67.73
C ARG A 387 20.11 -16.71 68.64
N LEU A 388 18.87 -16.99 68.25
CA LEU A 388 17.96 -17.83 69.03
C LEU A 388 18.45 -19.29 69.13
N VAL A 389 18.99 -19.85 68.05
CA VAL A 389 19.57 -21.21 68.07
C VAL A 389 20.81 -21.27 68.94
N ASP A 390 21.68 -20.26 68.89
CA ASP A 390 22.87 -20.20 69.74
C ASP A 390 22.49 -20.02 71.22
N TRP A 391 21.52 -19.14 71.51
CA TRP A 391 20.95 -18.98 72.84
C TRP A 391 20.29 -20.27 73.36
N TRP A 392 19.54 -20.98 72.51
CA TRP A 392 18.93 -22.26 72.88
C TRP A 392 19.98 -23.33 73.17
N ARG A 393 21.03 -23.41 72.35
CA ARG A 393 22.15 -24.36 72.55
C ARG A 393 22.87 -24.09 73.87
N SER A 394 23.17 -22.82 74.15
CA SER A 394 23.76 -22.37 75.41
C SER A 394 22.88 -22.73 76.62
N SER A 395 21.56 -22.51 76.51
CA SER A 395 20.59 -22.88 77.54
C SER A 395 20.50 -24.39 77.80
N MET A 396 20.55 -25.20 76.74
CA MET A 396 20.57 -26.65 76.89
C MET A 396 21.87 -27.15 77.53
N GLN A 397 23.02 -26.56 77.19
CA GLN A 397 24.30 -26.91 77.80
C GLN A 397 24.31 -26.61 79.30
N GLU A 398 23.80 -25.44 79.70
CA GLU A 398 23.65 -25.08 81.10
C GLU A 398 22.70 -26.03 81.86
N ALA A 399 21.53 -26.33 81.28
CA ALA A 399 20.57 -27.25 81.90
C ALA A 399 21.13 -28.68 82.01
N THR A 400 21.94 -29.11 81.04
CA THR A 400 22.61 -30.42 81.06
C THR A 400 23.71 -30.45 82.11
N ALA A 401 24.55 -29.42 82.19
CA ALA A 401 25.59 -29.28 83.21
C ALA A 401 25.00 -29.23 84.64
N ALA A 402 23.87 -28.53 84.82
CA ALA A 402 23.15 -28.49 86.09
C ALA A 402 22.59 -29.87 86.48
N ARG A 403 22.09 -30.64 85.50
CA ARG A 403 21.60 -32.01 85.73
C ARG A 403 22.74 -32.96 86.07
N GLU A 404 23.86 -32.90 85.35
CA GLU A 404 25.06 -33.70 85.61
C GLU A 404 25.61 -33.41 87.01
N LEU A 405 25.64 -32.15 87.44
CA LEU A 405 26.00 -31.77 88.81
C LEU A 405 25.06 -32.39 89.85
N GLY A 406 23.75 -32.41 89.57
CA GLY A 406 22.75 -33.02 90.44
C GLY A 406 22.80 -34.56 90.50
N GLN A 407 23.36 -35.22 89.48
CA GLN A 407 23.45 -36.67 89.37
C GLN A 407 24.82 -37.26 89.74
N ALA A 408 25.86 -36.43 89.88
CA ALA A 408 27.21 -36.86 90.22
C ALA A 408 27.29 -37.52 91.62
N GLN A 409 27.75 -38.78 91.65
CA GLN A 409 27.78 -39.62 92.86
C GLN A 409 29.15 -39.66 93.53
N THR A 410 30.23 -39.45 92.78
CA THR A 410 31.61 -39.46 93.30
C THR A 410 32.20 -38.05 93.45
N GLY A 411 33.23 -37.91 94.29
CA GLY A 411 33.88 -36.61 94.57
C GLY A 411 34.50 -35.98 93.31
N ASP A 412 35.18 -36.78 92.50
CA ASP A 412 35.82 -36.30 91.27
C ASP A 412 34.80 -35.92 90.19
N GLU A 413 33.70 -36.68 90.05
CA GLU A 413 32.59 -36.34 89.14
C GLU A 413 31.91 -35.03 89.52
N ARG A 414 31.73 -34.76 90.82
CA ARG A 414 31.14 -33.49 91.29
C ARG A 414 32.03 -32.30 90.98
N VAL A 415 33.35 -32.42 91.09
CA VAL A 415 34.29 -31.34 90.74
C VAL A 415 34.25 -31.07 89.24
N ALA A 416 34.29 -32.11 88.41
CA ALA A 416 34.20 -31.96 86.95
C ALA A 416 32.87 -31.33 86.50
N ALA A 417 31.74 -31.80 87.05
CA ALA A 417 30.42 -31.24 86.76
C ALA A 417 30.26 -29.79 87.27
N ALA A 418 30.84 -29.46 88.43
CA ALA A 418 30.83 -28.09 88.95
C ALA A 418 31.65 -27.14 88.07
N GLN A 419 32.78 -27.59 87.53
CA GLN A 419 33.57 -26.81 86.56
C GLN A 419 32.82 -26.62 85.24
N ALA A 420 32.15 -27.66 84.73
CA ALA A 420 31.33 -27.56 83.53
C ALA A 420 30.15 -26.59 83.71
N MET A 421 29.49 -26.61 84.87
CA MET A 421 28.41 -25.66 85.20
C MET A 421 28.93 -24.22 85.31
N HIS A 422 30.08 -23.99 85.95
CA HIS A 422 30.70 -22.66 85.99
C HIS A 422 31.05 -22.16 84.59
N ALA A 423 31.61 -23.01 83.72
CA ALA A 423 31.93 -22.65 82.35
C ALA A 423 30.66 -22.27 81.55
N ALA A 424 29.57 -23.04 81.70
CA ALA A 424 28.29 -22.73 81.05
C ALA A 424 27.65 -21.43 81.57
N ALA A 425 27.71 -21.18 82.89
CA ALA A 425 27.21 -19.96 83.49
C ALA A 425 28.01 -18.72 83.04
N HIS A 426 29.34 -18.83 82.93
CA HIS A 426 30.19 -17.77 82.40
C HIS A 426 29.90 -17.47 80.93
N GLU A 427 29.65 -18.48 80.11
CA GLU A 427 29.26 -18.28 78.71
C GLU A 427 27.91 -17.57 78.59
N ARG A 428 26.96 -17.87 79.49
CA ARG A 428 25.67 -17.19 79.51
C ARG A 428 25.77 -15.73 79.94
N LEU A 429 26.62 -15.43 80.92
CA LEU A 429 26.94 -14.06 81.31
C LEU A 429 27.53 -13.28 80.12
N ARG A 430 28.48 -13.87 79.39
CA ARG A 430 29.03 -13.25 78.16
C ARG A 430 27.96 -12.96 77.11
N GLN A 431 27.00 -13.88 76.92
CA GLN A 431 25.91 -13.68 75.96
C GLN A 431 24.96 -12.55 76.40
N LEU A 432 24.66 -12.45 77.70
CA LEU A 432 23.85 -11.35 78.24
C LEU A 432 24.56 -10.00 78.08
N ASP A 433 25.86 -9.95 78.34
CA ASP A 433 26.66 -8.75 78.13
C ASP A 433 26.71 -8.35 76.65
N ALA A 434 26.87 -9.30 75.73
CA ALA A 434 26.83 -9.02 74.30
C ALA A 434 25.46 -8.47 73.83
N VAL A 435 24.35 -9.03 74.33
CA VAL A 435 23.00 -8.52 74.05
C VAL A 435 22.83 -7.10 74.61
N ARG A 436 23.34 -6.86 75.82
CA ARG A 436 23.33 -5.53 76.44
C ARG A 436 24.11 -4.51 75.62
N GLU A 437 25.33 -4.83 75.19
CA GLU A 437 26.14 -3.97 74.34
C GLU A 437 25.41 -3.64 73.03
N GLN A 438 24.74 -4.63 72.44
CA GLN A 438 23.95 -4.41 71.24
C GLN A 438 22.74 -3.49 71.49
N LEU A 439 22.01 -3.66 72.59
CA LEU A 439 20.90 -2.79 72.95
C LEU A 439 21.36 -1.35 73.24
N LEU A 440 22.55 -1.18 73.81
CA LEU A 440 23.18 0.14 73.99
C LEU A 440 23.53 0.79 72.64
N ALA A 441 24.08 0.02 71.70
CA ALA A 441 24.38 0.49 70.35
C ALA A 441 23.10 0.83 69.56
N ASP A 442 22.02 0.07 69.75
CA ASP A 442 20.73 0.34 69.11
C ASP A 442 20.05 1.58 69.69
N ALA A 443 20.12 1.79 71.01
CA ALA A 443 19.67 3.02 71.64
C ALA A 443 20.42 4.26 71.09
N GLN A 444 21.74 4.15 70.91
CA GLN A 444 22.53 5.23 70.29
C GLN A 444 22.13 5.49 68.83
N ARG A 445 21.85 4.44 68.06
CA ARG A 445 21.36 4.60 66.67
C ARG A 445 19.99 5.26 66.63
N ILE A 446 19.08 4.93 67.55
CA ILE A 446 17.77 5.59 67.66
C ILE A 446 17.94 7.09 67.94
N GLU A 447 18.87 7.48 68.82
CA GLU A 447 19.17 8.91 69.07
C GLU A 447 19.72 9.62 67.83
N GLN A 448 20.63 8.99 67.08
CA GLN A 448 21.20 9.55 65.85
C GLN A 448 20.15 9.74 64.76
N ILE A 449 19.27 8.75 64.56
CA ILE A 449 18.16 8.85 63.60
C ILE A 449 17.19 9.95 64.03
N ALA A 450 16.83 10.00 65.33
CA ALA A 450 15.96 11.04 65.86
C ALA A 450 16.56 12.45 65.68
N ALA A 451 17.89 12.60 65.74
CA ALA A 451 18.57 13.87 65.49
C ALA A 451 18.57 14.29 64.01
N GLN A 452 18.40 13.35 63.08
CA GLN A 452 18.35 13.61 61.63
C GLN A 452 16.94 13.90 61.11
N LEU A 453 15.89 13.63 61.91
CA LEU A 453 14.50 13.95 61.58
C LEU A 453 14.24 15.47 61.69
N ASN A 454 14.40 16.18 60.58
CA ASN A 454 14.01 17.59 60.43
C ASN A 454 12.71 17.68 59.62
N GLY A 455 11.58 17.73 60.33
CA GLY A 455 10.24 17.86 59.76
C GLY A 455 9.34 18.81 60.56
N ASP A 456 8.02 18.70 60.34
CA ASP A 456 7.00 19.54 61.00
C ASP A 456 6.97 19.33 62.53
N ASP A 457 6.20 20.15 63.26
CA ASP A 457 6.15 20.10 64.74
C ASP A 457 5.83 18.69 65.29
N ALA A 458 5.06 17.89 64.56
CA ALA A 458 4.79 16.50 64.89
C ALA A 458 6.05 15.62 64.83
N ASP A 459 6.87 15.77 63.79
CA ASP A 459 8.13 15.03 63.64
C ASP A 459 9.14 15.41 64.73
N ARG A 460 9.18 16.70 65.11
CA ARG A 460 10.00 17.16 66.24
C ARG A 460 9.55 16.56 67.58
N GLN A 461 8.24 16.42 67.78
CA GLN A 461 7.71 15.79 68.98
C GLN A 461 7.99 14.27 69.01
N HIS A 462 7.89 13.60 67.87
CA HIS A 462 8.26 12.18 67.74
C HIS A 462 9.76 11.95 67.95
N ALA A 463 10.62 12.80 67.40
CA ALA A 463 12.06 12.77 67.60
C ALA A 463 12.47 13.02 69.07
N ALA A 464 11.76 13.90 69.78
CA ALA A 464 11.97 14.11 71.21
C ALA A 464 11.63 12.83 72.01
N ARG A 465 10.45 12.24 71.77
CA ARG A 465 10.03 11.01 72.45
C ARG A 465 10.96 9.83 72.20
N LEU A 466 11.48 9.69 70.98
CA LEU A 466 12.44 8.63 70.65
C LEU A 466 13.78 8.81 71.38
N ARG A 467 14.27 10.05 71.52
CA ARG A 467 15.48 10.33 72.30
C ARG A 467 15.29 10.03 73.78
N ASP A 468 14.17 10.44 74.35
CA ASP A 468 13.88 10.16 75.77
C ASP A 468 13.81 8.64 76.02
N ALA A 469 13.10 7.90 75.17
CA ALA A 469 12.99 6.45 75.29
C ALA A 469 14.34 5.72 75.12
N ALA A 470 15.19 6.18 74.19
CA ALA A 470 16.53 5.63 74.01
C ALA A 470 17.46 5.94 75.20
N GLY A 471 17.37 7.15 75.74
CA GLY A 471 18.09 7.57 76.94
C GLY A 471 17.68 6.76 78.17
N ASP A 472 16.39 6.48 78.33
CA ASP A 472 15.85 5.62 79.39
C ASP A 472 16.34 4.17 79.27
N LEU A 473 16.27 3.59 78.07
CA LEU A 473 16.82 2.26 77.80
C LEU A 473 18.30 2.15 78.17
N ARG A 474 19.10 3.15 77.77
CA ARG A 474 20.53 3.20 78.09
C ARG A 474 20.78 3.29 79.60
N ARG A 475 20.00 4.08 80.33
CA ARG A 475 20.10 4.16 81.80
C ARG A 475 19.76 2.83 82.46
N LEU A 476 18.67 2.19 82.05
CA LEU A 476 18.24 0.89 82.58
C LEU A 476 19.28 -0.21 82.31
N LEU A 477 19.83 -0.27 81.09
CA LEU A 477 20.90 -1.21 80.73
C LEU A 477 22.23 -0.90 81.44
N GLY A 478 22.45 0.34 81.88
CA GLY A 478 23.57 0.73 82.72
C GLY A 478 23.46 0.21 84.15
N VAL A 479 22.25 0.17 84.71
CA VAL A 479 21.99 -0.30 86.08
C VAL A 479 22.14 -1.81 86.23
N VAL A 480 21.71 -2.59 85.23
CA VAL A 480 21.84 -4.07 85.23
C VAL A 480 23.31 -4.55 85.33
N ALA A 481 24.29 -3.69 85.04
CA ALA A 481 25.71 -3.95 85.22
C ALA A 481 26.17 -3.98 86.69
N GLY A 482 25.43 -3.33 87.59
CA GLY A 482 25.85 -3.11 88.96
C GLY A 482 25.77 -4.34 89.86
N ASP A 483 24.98 -5.35 89.47
CA ASP A 483 24.64 -6.50 90.32
C ASP A 483 25.44 -7.78 90.02
N VAL A 484 26.44 -7.74 89.14
CA VAL A 484 27.31 -8.90 88.87
C VAL A 484 28.78 -8.53 89.06
N SER A 485 29.17 -8.30 90.32
CA SER A 485 30.56 -8.52 90.77
C SER A 485 30.59 -9.81 91.58
N PRO A 486 31.42 -10.81 91.22
CA PRO A 486 31.55 -12.03 92.00
C PRO A 486 32.30 -11.70 93.29
N ALA A 487 31.70 -12.05 94.44
CA ALA A 487 32.41 -12.20 95.70
C ALA A 487 32.94 -13.65 95.82
#